data_AF-A0A951BCD1-F1
#
_entry.id   AF-A0A951BCD1-F1
#
_cell.length_a   1.000
_cell.length_b   1.000
_cell.length_c   1.000
_cell.angle_alpha   90.00
_cell.angle_beta   90.00
_cell.angle_gamma   90.00
#
_symmetry.space_group_name_H-M   'P 1'
#
loop_
_entity.id
_entity.type
_entity.pdbx_description
1 polymer ?
#
loop_
_entity_poly.entity_id
_entity_poly.type
_entity_poly.pdbx_seq_one_letter_code
_entity_poly.pdbx_strand_id
1 'polypeptide(L)'
;MTRTKFDNRGVVIAMDHARTLGAVQGLEDPGIVLDKVIAAGADAIMTSYGVIKRYRQKLIGRIPTYLRLDGGPSIYREDWLRYSEWSLLHTVDDARRLGVDGVCVMGFMGGAVEMRTYEIVARVVGDCASDGLPVMVEALPCPADRIPNPLDAKAMASAARIAFELGADVVKTYYTGSPESFRQVVATCPAPVMIAGGVKMDTIRAALEVVHGSVAAGGRGVVFGRNIWQSPEPSAVVAALSAIIKKGAGVADAIRAGGLKE
;
A
#
# COMPACT_ATOMS: atom_id res chain seq x y z
N MET A 1 -8.74 -2.37 21.40
CA MET A 1 -7.77 -2.34 20.29
C MET A 1 -7.97 -3.59 19.46
N THR A 2 -8.57 -3.48 18.29
CA THR A 2 -8.65 -4.57 17.32
C THR A 2 -7.23 -4.78 16.80
N ARG A 3 -6.57 -5.88 17.17
CA ARG A 3 -5.25 -6.22 16.60
C ARG A 3 -5.42 -6.33 15.09
N THR A 4 -4.75 -5.48 14.33
CA THR A 4 -4.73 -5.64 12.88
C THR A 4 -3.93 -6.90 12.54
N LYS A 5 -4.27 -7.60 11.46
CA LYS A 5 -3.46 -8.73 10.98
C LYS A 5 -2.00 -8.32 10.66
N PHE A 6 -1.74 -7.02 10.48
CA PHE A 6 -0.43 -6.48 10.09
C PHE A 6 0.53 -6.24 11.26
N ASP A 7 0.09 -6.41 12.51
CA ASP A 7 0.98 -6.38 13.68
C ASP A 7 2.13 -7.41 13.55
N ASN A 8 1.91 -8.49 12.78
CA ASN A 8 2.83 -9.62 12.57
C ASN A 8 3.63 -9.59 11.26
N ARG A 9 3.71 -8.42 10.59
CA ARG A 9 4.31 -8.20 9.26
C ARG A 9 3.55 -8.86 8.10
N GLY A 10 3.56 -8.25 6.91
CA GLY A 10 2.82 -8.79 5.76
C GLY A 10 3.28 -8.35 4.37
N VAL A 11 2.90 -9.15 3.38
CA VAL A 11 3.03 -8.90 1.93
C VAL A 11 1.63 -8.65 1.36
N VAL A 12 1.29 -7.37 1.20
CA VAL A 12 0.03 -6.93 0.61
C VAL A 12 0.23 -6.60 -0.85
N ILE A 13 -0.64 -7.11 -1.72
CA ILE A 13 -0.58 -6.85 -3.16
C ILE A 13 -1.56 -5.73 -3.52
N ALA A 14 -1.02 -4.62 -3.99
CA ALA A 14 -1.80 -3.47 -4.45
C ALA A 14 -2.15 -3.59 -5.93
N MET A 15 -3.44 -3.57 -6.25
CA MET A 15 -3.98 -3.78 -7.60
C MET A 15 -5.03 -2.73 -7.99
N ASP A 16 -5.17 -1.64 -7.23
CA ASP A 16 -6.11 -0.56 -7.52
C ASP A 16 -5.67 0.34 -8.68
N HIS A 17 -4.35 0.47 -8.94
CA HIS A 17 -3.70 1.33 -9.93
C HIS A 17 -4.45 1.65 -11.24
N ALA A 18 -5.08 0.65 -11.89
CA ALA A 18 -5.82 0.85 -13.14
C ALA A 18 -6.94 1.89 -13.01
N ARG A 19 -7.43 2.16 -11.79
CA ARG A 19 -8.38 3.24 -11.51
C ARG A 19 -7.88 4.63 -11.88
N THR A 20 -6.56 4.84 -11.86
CA THR A 20 -5.90 6.13 -12.12
C THR A 20 -5.12 6.07 -13.42
N LEU A 21 -4.44 4.94 -13.66
CA LEU A 21 -3.57 4.74 -14.83
C LEU A 21 -4.34 4.30 -16.09
N GLY A 22 -5.58 3.83 -15.96
CA GLY A 22 -6.31 3.20 -17.05
C GLY A 22 -5.75 1.82 -17.41
N ALA A 23 -5.71 1.50 -18.70
CA ALA A 23 -5.16 0.24 -19.22
C ALA A 23 -3.64 0.20 -19.01
N VAL A 24 -3.21 -0.44 -17.92
CA VAL A 24 -1.80 -0.51 -17.51
C VAL A 24 -1.25 -1.91 -17.71
N GLN A 25 -0.02 -1.99 -18.22
CA GLN A 25 0.69 -3.25 -18.43
C GLN A 25 0.77 -4.06 -17.14
N GLY A 26 0.37 -5.33 -17.17
CA GLY A 26 0.40 -6.27 -16.04
C GLY A 26 -0.91 -6.35 -15.23
N LEU A 27 -1.91 -5.53 -15.55
CA LEU A 27 -3.27 -5.63 -14.99
C LEU A 27 -4.35 -5.74 -16.09
N GLU A 28 -3.98 -6.21 -17.28
CA GLU A 28 -4.93 -6.47 -18.39
C GLU A 28 -5.99 -7.51 -17.97
N ASP A 29 -5.57 -8.54 -17.23
CA ASP A 29 -6.46 -9.47 -16.55
C ASP A 29 -6.11 -9.58 -15.06
N PRO A 30 -6.82 -8.81 -14.20
CA PRO A 30 -6.61 -8.88 -12.75
C PRO A 30 -6.85 -10.29 -12.18
N GLY A 31 -7.69 -11.11 -12.80
CA GLY A 31 -8.01 -12.46 -12.34
C GLY A 31 -6.81 -13.39 -12.34
N ILE A 32 -6.01 -13.35 -13.41
CA ILE A 32 -4.78 -14.15 -13.54
C ILE A 32 -3.75 -13.71 -12.49
N VAL A 33 -3.60 -12.39 -12.28
CA VAL A 33 -2.67 -11.85 -11.28
C VAL A 33 -3.09 -12.30 -9.88
N LEU A 34 -4.39 -12.21 -9.55
CA LEU A 34 -4.94 -12.68 -8.28
C LEU A 34 -4.59 -14.15 -8.02
N ASP A 35 -4.82 -15.03 -8.99
CA ASP A 35 -4.51 -16.46 -8.82
C ASP A 35 -3.02 -16.69 -8.53
N LYS A 36 -2.13 -16.03 -9.28
CA LYS A 36 -0.67 -16.16 -9.11
C LYS A 36 -0.19 -15.70 -7.73
N VAL A 37 -0.65 -14.52 -7.28
CA VAL A 37 -0.14 -13.94 -6.02
C VAL A 37 -0.78 -14.58 -4.78
N ILE A 38 -2.04 -15.00 -4.86
CA ILE A 38 -2.69 -15.74 -3.78
C ILE A 38 -2.04 -17.11 -3.61
N ALA A 39 -1.83 -17.85 -4.71
CA ALA A 39 -1.14 -19.15 -4.66
C ALA A 39 0.31 -19.03 -4.14
N ALA A 40 0.98 -17.89 -4.40
CA ALA A 40 2.32 -17.61 -3.90
C ALA A 40 2.38 -17.19 -2.42
N GLY A 41 1.24 -17.06 -1.74
CA GLY A 41 1.19 -16.77 -0.31
C GLY A 41 1.16 -15.28 0.05
N ALA A 42 0.55 -14.43 -0.79
CA ALA A 42 0.17 -13.07 -0.40
C ALA A 42 -0.69 -13.08 0.89
N ASP A 43 -0.49 -12.09 1.76
CA ASP A 43 -1.24 -11.99 3.02
C ASP A 43 -2.54 -11.20 2.89
N ALA A 44 -2.57 -10.25 1.95
CA ALA A 44 -3.76 -9.46 1.67
C ALA A 44 -3.73 -8.91 0.23
N ILE A 45 -4.89 -8.55 -0.28
CA ILE A 45 -5.06 -7.81 -1.53
C ILE A 45 -5.66 -6.45 -1.22
N MET A 46 -5.06 -5.38 -1.72
CA MET A 46 -5.64 -4.03 -1.69
C MET A 46 -6.04 -3.64 -3.11
N THR A 47 -7.33 -3.46 -3.39
CA THR A 47 -7.81 -3.27 -4.77
C THR A 47 -9.08 -2.42 -4.86
N SER A 48 -9.60 -2.22 -6.07
CA SER A 48 -10.74 -1.35 -6.37
C SER A 48 -12.08 -2.09 -6.36
N TYR A 49 -13.17 -1.33 -6.21
CA TYR A 49 -14.53 -1.85 -6.12
C TYR A 49 -14.90 -2.79 -7.27
N GLY A 50 -14.57 -2.42 -8.52
CA GLY A 50 -14.87 -3.21 -9.70
C GLY A 50 -14.17 -4.58 -9.72
N VAL A 51 -12.91 -4.63 -9.28
CA VAL A 51 -12.13 -5.87 -9.18
C VAL A 51 -12.74 -6.77 -8.11
N ILE A 52 -13.06 -6.22 -6.92
CA ILE A 52 -13.71 -7.00 -5.84
C ILE A 52 -15.06 -7.54 -6.30
N LYS A 53 -15.89 -6.71 -6.93
CA LYS A 53 -17.20 -7.11 -7.44
C LYS A 53 -17.10 -8.24 -8.46
N ARG A 54 -16.17 -8.14 -9.43
CA ARG A 54 -16.03 -9.12 -10.53
C ARG A 54 -15.41 -10.45 -10.10
N TYR A 55 -14.46 -10.40 -9.16
CA TYR A 55 -13.66 -11.53 -8.72
C TYR A 55 -13.90 -11.90 -7.25
N ARG A 56 -15.09 -11.60 -6.73
CA ARG A 56 -15.48 -11.82 -5.33
C ARG A 56 -15.11 -13.22 -4.82
N GLN A 57 -15.38 -14.25 -5.60
CA GLN A 57 -15.11 -15.67 -5.31
C GLN A 57 -13.61 -16.02 -5.18
N LYS A 58 -12.71 -15.16 -5.66
CA LYS A 58 -11.26 -15.31 -5.48
C LYS A 58 -10.75 -14.60 -4.23
N LEU A 59 -11.52 -13.63 -3.70
CA LEU A 59 -11.07 -12.69 -2.68
C LEU A 59 -11.77 -12.92 -1.33
N ILE A 60 -13.06 -12.67 -1.30
CA ILE A 60 -13.83 -12.54 -0.06
C ILE A 60 -13.91 -13.90 0.66
N GLY A 61 -13.52 -13.92 1.94
CA GLY A 61 -13.44 -15.13 2.76
C GLY A 61 -12.25 -16.05 2.43
N ARG A 62 -11.44 -15.72 1.43
CA ARG A 62 -10.26 -16.52 1.02
C ARG A 62 -8.94 -15.86 1.38
N ILE A 63 -8.87 -14.53 1.23
CA ILE A 63 -7.71 -13.72 1.56
C ILE A 63 -8.18 -12.36 2.09
N PRO A 64 -7.55 -11.80 3.14
CA PRO A 64 -7.84 -10.45 3.59
C PRO A 64 -7.85 -9.46 2.43
N THR A 65 -8.97 -8.77 2.24
CA THR A 65 -9.17 -7.87 1.12
C THR A 65 -9.44 -6.46 1.61
N TYR A 66 -8.68 -5.49 1.11
CA TYR A 66 -8.81 -4.07 1.40
C TYR A 66 -9.37 -3.33 0.19
N LEU A 67 -10.45 -2.57 0.39
CA LEU A 67 -11.05 -1.73 -0.66
C LEU A 67 -10.47 -0.32 -0.65
N ARG A 68 -9.94 0.15 -1.78
CA ARG A 68 -9.71 1.58 -2.02
C ARG A 68 -11.06 2.31 -2.07
N LEU A 69 -11.30 3.25 -1.15
CA LEU A 69 -12.55 4.01 -1.10
C LEU A 69 -12.51 5.33 -1.86
N ASP A 70 -11.35 5.95 -1.97
CA ASP A 70 -11.21 7.32 -2.45
C ASP A 70 -10.41 7.42 -3.75
N GLY A 71 -10.49 8.60 -4.35
CA GLY A 71 -9.82 8.86 -5.60
C GLY A 71 -9.96 10.26 -6.15
N GLY A 72 -8.99 10.64 -6.98
CA GLY A 72 -9.01 11.80 -7.84
C GLY A 72 -8.87 11.44 -9.32
N PRO A 73 -8.58 12.45 -10.16
CA PRO A 73 -8.48 12.31 -11.60
C PRO A 73 -7.50 11.24 -12.09
N SER A 74 -7.69 10.80 -13.32
CA SER A 74 -6.74 9.90 -14.00
C SER A 74 -5.47 10.66 -14.40
N ILE A 75 -4.43 9.90 -14.78
CA ILE A 75 -3.18 10.47 -15.31
C ILE A 75 -3.36 11.31 -16.59
N TYR A 76 -4.51 11.19 -17.26
CA TYR A 76 -4.80 11.99 -18.45
C TYR A 76 -5.20 13.42 -18.11
N ARG A 77 -5.49 13.70 -16.84
CA ARG A 77 -5.83 15.03 -16.35
C ARG A 77 -4.75 15.61 -15.43
N GLU A 78 -4.22 14.81 -14.51
CA GLU A 78 -3.29 15.29 -13.48
C GLU A 78 -2.17 14.29 -13.19
N ASP A 79 -0.98 14.81 -12.93
CA ASP A 79 0.19 14.01 -12.57
C ASP A 79 0.11 13.46 -11.13
N TRP A 80 0.82 12.37 -10.90
CA TRP A 80 0.97 11.78 -9.56
C TRP A 80 1.54 12.81 -8.56
N LEU A 81 0.94 12.90 -7.36
CA LEU A 81 1.25 13.89 -6.30
C LEU A 81 0.96 15.36 -6.67
N ARG A 82 0.28 15.63 -7.80
CA ARG A 82 -0.10 16.98 -8.24
C ARG A 82 -1.61 17.17 -8.31
N TYR A 83 -2.37 16.33 -7.61
CA TYR A 83 -3.83 16.36 -7.67
C TYR A 83 -4.40 17.66 -7.13
N SER A 84 -5.37 18.23 -7.85
CA SER A 84 -6.17 19.37 -7.41
C SER A 84 -7.60 18.99 -7.02
N GLU A 85 -8.04 17.78 -7.37
CA GLU A 85 -9.34 17.22 -7.00
C GLU A 85 -9.20 15.85 -6.34
N TRP A 86 -9.92 15.64 -5.23
CA TRP A 86 -9.98 14.35 -4.55
C TRP A 86 -11.33 14.13 -3.88
N SER A 87 -11.85 12.90 -3.92
CA SER A 87 -13.17 12.57 -3.40
C SER A 87 -13.25 11.16 -2.83
N LEU A 88 -14.17 10.98 -1.89
CA LEU A 88 -14.62 9.66 -1.48
C LEU A 88 -15.52 9.09 -2.57
N LEU A 89 -15.07 8.04 -3.25
CA LEU A 89 -15.78 7.45 -4.41
C LEU A 89 -16.70 6.30 -4.02
N HIS A 90 -16.38 5.62 -2.91
CA HIS A 90 -17.15 4.53 -2.32
C HIS A 90 -17.28 4.75 -0.82
N THR A 91 -18.37 4.25 -0.25
CA THR A 91 -18.67 4.42 1.17
C THR A 91 -18.22 3.21 2.00
N VAL A 92 -18.17 3.35 3.32
CA VAL A 92 -17.97 2.21 4.24
C VAL A 92 -19.13 1.20 4.11
N ASP A 93 -20.36 1.65 3.81
CA ASP A 93 -21.47 0.75 3.50
C ASP A 93 -21.24 -0.12 2.25
N ASP A 94 -20.59 0.45 1.23
CA ASP A 94 -20.22 -0.32 0.04
C ASP A 94 -19.16 -1.38 0.38
N ALA A 95 -18.19 -1.03 1.24
CA ALA A 95 -17.23 -1.98 1.78
C ALA A 95 -17.91 -3.13 2.54
N ARG A 96 -18.89 -2.81 3.41
CA ARG A 96 -19.71 -3.80 4.13
C ARG A 96 -20.45 -4.74 3.18
N ARG A 97 -21.14 -4.20 2.17
CA ARG A 97 -21.84 -5.01 1.16
C ARG A 97 -20.89 -5.92 0.38
N LEU A 98 -19.67 -5.45 0.11
CA LEU A 98 -18.63 -6.26 -0.50
C LEU A 98 -18.03 -7.29 0.46
N GLY A 99 -18.19 -7.16 1.77
CA GLY A 99 -17.67 -8.09 2.77
C GLY A 99 -16.14 -8.07 2.84
N VAL A 100 -15.53 -6.90 2.62
CA VAL A 100 -14.08 -6.72 2.69
C VAL A 100 -13.58 -6.71 4.13
N ASP A 101 -12.30 -6.98 4.34
CA ASP A 101 -11.66 -7.09 5.66
C ASP A 101 -11.01 -5.78 6.11
N GLY A 102 -11.03 -4.74 5.27
CA GLY A 102 -10.51 -3.43 5.57
C GLY A 102 -10.70 -2.45 4.42
N VAL A 103 -10.34 -1.20 4.64
CA VAL A 103 -10.42 -0.13 3.63
C VAL A 103 -9.11 0.62 3.53
N CYS A 104 -8.89 1.27 2.38
CA CYS A 104 -7.72 2.09 2.15
C CYS A 104 -8.14 3.47 1.60
N VAL A 105 -7.57 4.53 2.17
CA VAL A 105 -7.71 5.91 1.70
C VAL A 105 -6.35 6.59 1.55
N MET A 106 -6.28 7.69 0.80
CA MET A 106 -5.07 8.51 0.64
C MET A 106 -5.02 9.64 1.67
N GLY A 107 -3.80 10.02 2.08
CA GLY A 107 -3.52 11.26 2.80
C GLY A 107 -2.38 12.01 2.10
N PHE A 108 -2.68 13.11 1.42
CA PHE A 108 -1.72 13.86 0.60
C PHE A 108 -1.24 15.14 1.30
N MET A 109 -0.26 14.98 2.21
CA MET A 109 0.30 16.11 2.96
C MET A 109 1.04 17.08 2.02
N GLY A 110 0.75 18.37 2.11
CA GLY A 110 1.31 19.44 1.28
C GLY A 110 0.70 19.55 -0.13
N GLY A 111 -0.19 18.64 -0.53
CA GLY A 111 -0.88 18.71 -1.83
C GLY A 111 -2.01 19.73 -1.81
N ALA A 112 -2.47 20.16 -3.00
CA ALA A 112 -3.64 21.05 -3.11
C ALA A 112 -4.92 20.45 -2.51
N VAL A 113 -4.95 19.11 -2.39
CA VAL A 113 -6.06 18.34 -1.81
C VAL A 113 -5.83 17.92 -0.36
N GLU A 114 -4.82 18.45 0.35
CA GLU A 114 -4.45 18.01 1.71
C GLU A 114 -5.65 17.94 2.66
N MET A 115 -6.30 19.07 2.91
CA MET A 115 -7.45 19.14 3.82
C MET A 115 -8.59 18.23 3.37
N ARG A 116 -8.81 18.13 2.06
CA ARG A 116 -9.84 17.24 1.50
C ARG A 116 -9.54 15.77 1.80
N THR A 117 -8.28 15.35 1.67
CA THR A 117 -7.87 13.98 2.03
C THR A 117 -7.98 13.73 3.53
N TYR A 118 -7.65 14.71 4.37
CA TYR A 118 -7.76 14.57 5.83
C TYR A 118 -9.21 14.45 6.30
N GLU A 119 -10.12 15.24 5.73
CA GLU A 119 -11.56 15.11 5.98
C GLU A 119 -12.08 13.71 5.62
N ILE A 120 -11.63 13.17 4.47
CA ILE A 120 -11.99 11.83 4.03
C ILE A 120 -11.47 10.78 5.01
N VAL A 121 -10.21 10.88 5.44
CA VAL A 121 -9.60 9.96 6.42
C VAL A 121 -10.39 9.99 7.73
N ALA A 122 -10.60 11.17 8.32
CA ALA A 122 -11.30 11.31 9.60
C ALA A 122 -12.73 10.77 9.53
N ARG A 123 -13.44 11.04 8.42
CA ARG A 123 -14.78 10.51 8.19
C ARG A 123 -14.79 8.98 8.09
N VAL A 124 -13.92 8.42 7.25
CA VAL A 124 -13.87 6.96 7.03
C VAL A 124 -13.48 6.24 8.32
N VAL A 125 -12.53 6.77 9.09
CA VAL A 125 -12.15 6.24 10.41
C VAL A 125 -13.36 6.23 11.35
N GLY A 126 -14.09 7.35 11.46
CA GLY A 126 -15.30 7.43 12.28
C GLY A 126 -16.38 6.43 11.85
N ASP A 127 -16.63 6.32 10.55
CA ASP A 127 -17.63 5.39 9.99
C ASP A 127 -17.22 3.92 10.22
N CYS A 128 -15.93 3.60 10.12
CA CYS A 128 -15.36 2.27 10.34
C CYS A 128 -15.27 1.85 11.82
N ALA A 129 -15.12 2.80 12.74
CA ALA A 129 -14.99 2.54 14.17
C ALA A 129 -16.21 1.81 14.75
N SER A 130 -17.41 2.05 14.19
CA SER A 130 -18.65 1.41 14.62
C SER A 130 -18.64 -0.12 14.50
N ASP A 131 -17.93 -0.67 13.51
CA ASP A 131 -17.90 -2.11 13.21
C ASP A 131 -16.50 -2.71 13.30
N GLY A 132 -15.50 -1.93 13.72
CA GLY A 132 -14.11 -2.37 13.85
C GLY A 132 -13.44 -2.72 12.53
N LEU A 133 -13.89 -2.12 11.41
CA LEU A 133 -13.28 -2.34 10.08
C LEU A 133 -11.94 -1.58 9.99
N PRO A 134 -10.78 -2.26 9.82
CA PRO A 134 -9.49 -1.57 9.80
C PRO A 134 -9.32 -0.58 8.64
N VAL A 135 -8.74 0.58 8.94
CA VAL A 135 -8.44 1.64 7.97
C VAL A 135 -6.93 1.72 7.73
N MET A 136 -6.53 1.44 6.50
CA MET A 136 -5.20 1.74 6.00
C MET A 136 -5.17 3.14 5.38
N VAL A 137 -4.23 3.98 5.79
CA VAL A 137 -4.01 5.29 5.17
C VAL A 137 -2.71 5.29 4.39
N GLU A 138 -2.80 5.54 3.09
CA GLU A 138 -1.65 5.78 2.23
C GLU A 138 -1.22 7.25 2.36
N ALA A 139 -0.32 7.48 3.31
CA ALA A 139 0.12 8.81 3.72
C ALA A 139 1.41 9.20 2.98
N LEU A 140 1.29 10.18 2.09
CA LEU A 140 2.37 10.62 1.22
C LEU A 140 2.54 12.14 1.27
N PRO A 141 3.77 12.63 1.47
CA PRO A 141 4.10 14.01 1.18
C PRO A 141 4.00 14.28 -0.33
N CYS A 142 3.37 15.38 -0.70
CA CYS A 142 3.34 15.92 -2.05
C CYS A 142 4.36 17.06 -2.16
N PRO A 143 4.98 17.27 -3.34
CA PRO A 143 5.94 18.34 -3.46
C PRO A 143 5.26 19.71 -3.35
N ALA A 144 5.80 20.58 -2.51
CA ALA A 144 5.29 21.93 -2.24
C ALA A 144 6.46 22.83 -1.82
N ASP A 145 6.24 24.14 -1.68
CA ASP A 145 7.29 25.08 -1.27
C ASP A 145 7.98 24.67 0.05
N ARG A 146 7.22 24.07 0.97
CA ARG A 146 7.72 23.55 2.26
C ARG A 146 8.15 22.09 2.22
N ILE A 147 7.95 21.40 1.10
CA ILE A 147 8.28 19.98 0.88
C ILE A 147 8.94 19.85 -0.49
N PRO A 148 10.20 20.29 -0.66
CA PRO A 148 10.87 20.24 -1.95
C PRO A 148 11.15 18.80 -2.41
N ASN A 149 11.34 17.88 -1.47
CA ASN A 149 11.54 16.46 -1.72
C ASN A 149 10.45 15.62 -1.02
N PRO A 150 9.55 14.95 -1.76
CA PRO A 150 8.51 14.13 -1.15
C PRO A 150 9.06 12.85 -0.49
N LEU A 151 10.34 12.49 -0.72
CA LEU A 151 11.02 11.38 -0.05
C LEU A 151 11.83 11.81 1.18
N ASP A 152 11.77 13.08 1.57
CA ASP A 152 12.44 13.57 2.78
C ASP A 152 11.92 12.84 4.03
N ALA A 153 12.83 12.41 4.90
CA ALA A 153 12.49 11.60 6.06
C ALA A 153 11.61 12.33 7.09
N LYS A 154 11.80 13.64 7.28
CA LYS A 154 10.98 14.44 8.20
C LYS A 154 9.59 14.63 7.64
N ALA A 155 9.47 14.92 6.33
CA ALA A 155 8.18 15.02 5.67
C ALA A 155 7.42 13.68 5.73
N MET A 156 8.09 12.57 5.42
CA MET A 156 7.49 11.23 5.47
C MET A 156 7.03 10.85 6.88
N ALA A 157 7.87 11.11 7.90
CA ALA A 157 7.54 10.89 9.30
C ALA A 157 6.32 11.71 9.74
N SER A 158 6.23 12.97 9.30
CA SER A 158 5.10 13.84 9.60
C SER A 158 3.82 13.34 8.95
N ALA A 159 3.85 12.94 7.67
CA ALA A 159 2.69 12.38 6.98
C ALA A 159 2.18 11.11 7.67
N ALA A 160 3.09 10.19 8.02
CA ALA A 160 2.76 8.96 8.73
C ALA A 160 2.16 9.24 10.11
N ARG A 161 2.75 10.18 10.88
CA ARG A 161 2.22 10.59 12.18
C ARG A 161 0.84 11.23 12.07
N ILE A 162 0.62 12.13 11.12
CA ILE A 162 -0.69 12.77 10.92
C ILE A 162 -1.75 11.71 10.57
N ALA A 163 -1.42 10.75 9.71
CA ALA A 163 -2.33 9.65 9.40
C ALA A 163 -2.71 8.85 10.66
N PHE A 164 -1.75 8.55 11.54
CA PHE A 164 -2.03 7.92 12.83
C PHE A 164 -2.94 8.77 13.72
N GLU A 165 -2.68 10.09 13.84
CA GLU A 165 -3.52 11.00 14.66
C GLU A 165 -4.96 11.12 14.11
N LEU A 166 -5.14 10.99 12.79
CA LEU A 166 -6.45 10.90 12.16
C LEU A 166 -7.13 9.53 12.37
N GLY A 167 -6.44 8.58 13.00
CA GLY A 167 -6.96 7.28 13.41
C GLY A 167 -6.68 6.13 12.43
N ALA A 168 -5.65 6.23 11.60
CA ALA A 168 -5.19 5.11 10.78
C ALA A 168 -4.79 3.91 11.65
N ASP A 169 -5.33 2.73 11.35
CA ASP A 169 -4.90 1.47 11.95
C ASP A 169 -3.57 0.98 11.36
N VAL A 170 -3.35 1.26 10.07
CA VAL A 170 -2.10 0.96 9.35
C VAL A 170 -1.72 2.12 8.45
N VAL A 171 -0.43 2.47 8.43
CA VAL A 171 0.10 3.48 7.53
C VAL A 171 0.85 2.82 6.38
N LYS A 172 0.48 3.18 5.16
CA LYS A 172 1.22 2.85 3.94
C LYS A 172 1.96 4.11 3.47
N THR A 173 3.26 4.02 3.20
CA THR A 173 4.06 5.19 2.83
C THR A 173 5.27 4.81 1.95
N TYR A 174 6.11 5.75 1.51
CA TYR A 174 7.33 5.41 0.77
C TYR A 174 8.54 5.18 1.68
N TYR A 175 9.44 4.31 1.22
CA TYR A 175 10.76 4.17 1.83
C TYR A 175 11.61 5.41 1.55
N THR A 176 12.31 5.92 2.56
CA THR A 176 13.07 7.19 2.51
C THR A 176 14.53 7.00 2.05
N GLY A 177 14.82 5.88 1.39
CA GLY A 177 16.11 5.59 0.74
C GLY A 177 17.13 4.84 1.60
N SER A 178 17.09 4.93 2.94
CA SER A 178 18.00 4.19 3.81
C SER A 178 17.32 3.69 5.11
N PRO A 179 17.85 2.64 5.76
CA PRO A 179 17.26 2.15 7.00
C PRO A 179 17.32 3.19 8.11
N GLU A 180 18.36 4.01 8.14
CA GLU A 180 18.55 5.08 9.11
C GLU A 180 17.47 6.17 8.94
N SER A 181 17.27 6.67 7.72
CA SER A 181 16.26 7.69 7.46
C SER A 181 14.85 7.17 7.69
N PHE A 182 14.58 5.91 7.33
CA PHE A 182 13.25 5.33 7.49
C PHE A 182 12.92 4.99 8.96
N ARG A 183 13.95 4.74 9.79
CA ARG A 183 13.77 4.53 11.22
C ARG A 183 13.09 5.72 11.90
N GLN A 184 13.31 6.93 11.40
CA GLN A 184 12.63 8.12 11.89
C GLN A 184 11.11 8.05 11.67
N VAL A 185 10.67 7.56 10.51
CA VAL A 185 9.24 7.38 10.18
C VAL A 185 8.62 6.36 11.13
N VAL A 186 9.26 5.20 11.27
CA VAL A 186 8.75 4.11 12.12
C VAL A 186 8.73 4.50 13.60
N ALA A 187 9.77 5.19 14.10
CA ALA A 187 9.86 5.57 15.51
C ALA A 187 8.82 6.61 15.93
N THR A 188 8.27 7.38 14.98
CA THR A 188 7.33 8.47 15.25
C THR A 188 5.88 8.15 14.90
N CYS A 189 5.61 7.00 14.28
CA CYS A 189 4.28 6.50 13.96
C CYS A 189 3.93 5.27 14.82
N PRO A 190 3.01 5.40 15.79
CA PRO A 190 2.63 4.27 16.65
C PRO A 190 1.89 3.13 15.91
N ALA A 191 1.23 3.41 14.78
CA ALA A 191 0.63 2.38 13.94
C ALA A 191 1.70 1.62 13.13
N PRO A 192 1.44 0.34 12.76
CA PRO A 192 2.23 -0.40 11.78
C PRO A 192 2.47 0.41 10.49
N VAL A 193 3.74 0.60 10.13
CA VAL A 193 4.14 1.28 8.88
C VAL A 193 4.57 0.23 7.85
N MET A 194 3.96 0.28 6.67
CA MET A 194 4.28 -0.57 5.51
C MET A 194 4.73 0.29 4.34
N ILE A 195 5.67 -0.20 3.53
CA ILE A 195 6.17 0.57 2.38
C ILE A 195 5.41 0.23 1.09
N ALA A 196 5.09 1.25 0.31
CA ALA A 196 4.62 1.14 -1.06
C ALA A 196 5.80 0.89 -2.01
N GLY A 197 5.52 0.18 -3.12
CA GLY A 197 6.56 -0.18 -4.09
C GLY A 197 7.01 0.97 -5.00
N GLY A 198 6.25 2.07 -5.05
CA GLY A 198 6.53 3.16 -6.00
C GLY A 198 6.40 2.70 -7.45
N VAL A 199 7.18 3.32 -8.35
CA VAL A 199 7.36 2.86 -9.74
C VAL A 199 8.02 1.48 -9.79
N LYS A 200 7.87 0.78 -10.91
CA LYS A 200 8.66 -0.44 -11.13
C LYS A 200 10.14 -0.06 -11.07
N MET A 201 10.88 -0.74 -10.22
CA MET A 201 12.33 -0.60 -10.14
C MET A 201 13.00 -1.41 -11.25
N ASP A 202 14.18 -0.98 -11.66
CA ASP A 202 14.90 -1.57 -12.80
C ASP A 202 15.25 -3.05 -12.55
N THR A 203 15.52 -3.42 -11.30
CA THR A 203 15.88 -4.79 -10.92
C THR A 203 15.05 -5.28 -9.75
N ILE A 204 14.83 -6.59 -9.71
CA ILE A 204 14.22 -7.28 -8.57
C ILE A 204 15.09 -7.10 -7.33
N ARG A 205 16.41 -7.15 -7.48
CA ARG A 205 17.37 -6.90 -6.40
C ARG A 205 17.13 -5.55 -5.73
N ALA A 206 16.98 -4.47 -6.50
CA ALA A 206 16.70 -3.14 -5.96
C ALA A 206 15.40 -3.12 -5.16
N ALA A 207 14.34 -3.76 -5.66
CA ALA A 207 13.08 -3.89 -4.94
C ALA A 207 13.25 -4.64 -3.61
N LEU A 208 14.01 -5.74 -3.61
CA LEU A 208 14.28 -6.52 -2.40
C LEU A 208 15.19 -5.78 -1.40
N GLU A 209 16.15 -4.98 -1.86
CA GLU A 209 17.00 -4.13 -1.00
C GLU A 209 16.20 -3.06 -0.27
N VAL A 210 15.26 -2.41 -0.98
CA VAL A 210 14.34 -1.44 -0.36
C VAL A 210 13.49 -2.10 0.72
N VAL A 211 12.98 -3.31 0.47
CA VAL A 211 12.17 -4.06 1.44
C VAL A 211 13.00 -4.50 2.63
N HIS A 212 14.19 -5.03 2.39
CA HIS A 212 15.12 -5.42 3.45
C HIS A 212 15.48 -4.24 4.34
N GLY A 213 15.80 -3.08 3.76
CA GLY A 213 16.12 -1.87 4.50
C GLY A 213 14.94 -1.34 5.33
N SER A 214 13.73 -1.35 4.76
CA SER A 214 12.50 -0.97 5.48
C SER A 214 12.23 -1.88 6.69
N VAL A 215 12.31 -3.19 6.50
CA VAL A 215 12.09 -4.16 7.60
C VAL A 215 13.18 -4.02 8.69
N ALA A 216 14.44 -3.79 8.31
CA ALA A 216 15.53 -3.53 9.25
C ALA A 216 15.37 -2.23 10.04
N ALA A 217 14.64 -1.26 9.48
CA ALA A 217 14.26 -0.02 10.17
C ALA A 217 13.03 -0.18 11.09
N GLY A 218 12.35 -1.32 11.06
CA GLY A 218 11.17 -1.64 11.87
C GLY A 218 9.84 -1.60 11.11
N GLY A 219 9.88 -1.41 9.78
CA GLY A 219 8.71 -1.52 8.92
C GLY A 219 8.05 -2.90 9.02
N ARG A 220 6.73 -2.93 8.89
CA ARG A 220 5.88 -4.13 9.02
C ARG A 220 5.57 -4.80 7.68
N GLY A 221 6.35 -4.51 6.66
CA GLY A 221 6.26 -5.17 5.36
C GLY A 221 5.86 -4.21 4.24
N VAL A 222 5.11 -4.73 3.27
CA VAL A 222 4.95 -4.06 1.97
C VAL A 222 3.50 -4.03 1.51
N VAL A 223 3.17 -2.96 0.78
CA VAL A 223 1.96 -2.85 -0.04
C VAL A 223 2.40 -2.58 -1.48
N PHE A 224 2.82 -3.64 -2.17
CA PHE A 224 3.49 -3.55 -3.48
C PHE A 224 2.54 -3.87 -4.62
N GLY A 225 2.65 -3.10 -5.71
CA GLY A 225 1.91 -3.31 -6.94
C GLY A 225 2.83 -3.62 -8.11
N ARG A 226 3.24 -2.57 -8.83
CA ARG A 226 4.04 -2.63 -10.07
C ARG A 226 5.23 -3.59 -10.03
N ASN A 227 6.01 -3.58 -8.94
CA ASN A 227 7.16 -4.48 -8.77
C ASN A 227 6.81 -5.98 -8.73
N ILE A 228 5.52 -6.33 -8.59
CA ILE A 228 5.02 -7.71 -8.56
C ILE A 228 4.32 -8.03 -9.88
N TRP A 229 3.24 -7.33 -10.24
CA TRP A 229 2.43 -7.70 -11.41
C TRP A 229 3.00 -7.25 -12.75
N GLN A 230 4.04 -6.40 -12.78
CA GLN A 230 4.84 -6.14 -14.00
C GLN A 230 6.12 -6.98 -14.07
N SER A 231 6.33 -7.88 -13.11
CA SER A 231 7.39 -8.89 -13.18
C SER A 231 6.93 -10.03 -14.10
N PRO A 232 7.83 -10.64 -14.91
CA PRO A 232 7.51 -11.88 -15.61
C PRO A 232 7.18 -13.02 -14.63
N GLU A 233 7.72 -12.97 -13.40
CA GLU A 233 7.59 -14.02 -12.39
C GLU A 233 6.95 -13.48 -11.08
N PRO A 234 5.65 -13.09 -11.06
CA PRO A 234 5.01 -12.50 -9.87
C PRO A 234 5.05 -13.40 -8.63
N SER A 235 4.85 -14.72 -8.81
CA SER A 235 4.85 -15.68 -7.71
C SER A 235 6.21 -15.79 -7.03
N ALA A 236 7.29 -15.78 -7.81
CA ALA A 236 8.66 -15.80 -7.31
C ALA A 236 8.99 -14.52 -6.52
N VAL A 237 8.54 -13.35 -7.00
CA VAL A 237 8.71 -12.08 -6.29
C VAL A 237 7.97 -12.11 -4.95
N VAL A 238 6.73 -12.60 -4.89
CA VAL A 238 5.96 -12.73 -3.63
C VAL A 238 6.68 -13.66 -2.64
N ALA A 239 7.24 -14.77 -3.11
CA ALA A 239 8.00 -15.70 -2.27
C ALA A 239 9.28 -15.04 -1.70
N ALA A 240 10.02 -14.31 -2.53
CA ALA A 240 11.22 -13.58 -2.10
C ALA A 240 10.90 -12.48 -1.07
N LEU A 241 9.85 -11.70 -1.31
CA LEU A 241 9.36 -10.69 -0.35
C LEU A 241 8.99 -11.35 0.99
N SER A 242 8.27 -12.47 0.95
CA SER A 242 7.90 -13.21 2.15
C SER A 242 9.12 -13.73 2.92
N ALA A 243 10.18 -14.17 2.23
CA ALA A 243 11.42 -14.62 2.87
C ALA A 243 12.09 -13.48 3.66
N ILE A 244 12.15 -12.27 3.10
CA ILE A 244 12.71 -11.10 3.81
C ILE A 244 11.81 -10.70 4.99
N ILE A 245 10.53 -10.49 4.72
CA ILE A 245 9.61 -9.86 5.67
C ILE A 245 9.30 -10.79 6.84
N LYS A 246 9.02 -12.07 6.56
CA LYS A 246 8.54 -13.02 7.57
C LYS A 246 9.64 -13.92 8.14
N LYS A 247 10.67 -14.23 7.34
CA LYS A 247 11.74 -15.16 7.73
C LYS A 247 13.07 -14.47 8.03
N GLY A 248 13.19 -13.16 7.82
CA GLY A 248 14.41 -12.40 8.07
C GLY A 248 15.57 -12.77 7.14
N ALA A 249 15.27 -13.29 5.95
CA ALA A 249 16.29 -13.65 4.97
C ALA A 249 17.00 -12.40 4.44
N GLY A 250 18.30 -12.52 4.14
CA GLY A 250 19.04 -11.52 3.38
C GLY A 250 18.59 -11.48 1.92
N VAL A 251 18.94 -10.41 1.20
CA VAL A 251 18.52 -10.20 -0.21
C VAL A 251 18.95 -11.35 -1.12
N ALA A 252 20.20 -11.81 -1.02
CA ALA A 252 20.72 -12.90 -1.84
C ALA A 252 20.00 -14.24 -1.60
N ASP A 253 19.67 -14.54 -0.33
CA ASP A 253 18.90 -15.73 0.02
C ASP A 253 17.46 -15.64 -0.50
N ALA A 254 16.85 -14.46 -0.42
CA ALA A 254 15.51 -14.24 -0.92
C ALA A 254 15.42 -14.41 -2.45
N ILE A 255 16.41 -13.92 -3.20
CA ILE A 255 16.52 -14.14 -4.65
C ILE A 255 16.59 -15.64 -4.96
N ARG A 256 17.48 -16.38 -4.28
CA ARG A 256 17.61 -17.83 -4.44
C ARG A 256 16.33 -18.58 -4.08
N ALA A 257 15.70 -18.22 -2.96
CA ALA A 257 14.46 -18.84 -2.51
C ALA A 257 13.29 -18.62 -3.47
N GLY A 258 13.26 -17.46 -4.16
CA GLY A 258 12.28 -17.18 -5.21
C GLY A 258 12.60 -17.85 -6.55
N GLY A 259 13.80 -18.42 -6.75
CA GLY A 259 14.24 -18.86 -8.07
C GLY A 259 14.43 -17.71 -9.06
N LEU A 260 14.68 -16.50 -8.56
CA LEU A 260 14.84 -15.30 -9.35
C LEU A 260 16.27 -15.20 -9.88
N LYS A 261 16.42 -14.69 -11.11
CA LYS A 261 17.72 -14.30 -11.65
C LYS A 261 18.09 -12.92 -11.11
N GLU A 262 19.39 -12.71 -10.88
CA GLU A 262 19.92 -11.41 -10.41
C GLU A 262 19.65 -10.28 -11.39
#